data_AF-A0A3B3ZZ75-F1
#
_entry.id   AF-A0A3B3ZZ75-F1
#
_cell.length_a   1.000
_cell.length_b   1.000
_cell.length_c   1.000
_cell.angle_alpha   90.00
_cell.angle_beta   90.00
_cell.angle_gamma   90.00
#
_symmetry.space_group_name_H-M   'P 1'
#
loop_
_entity.id
_entity.type
_entity.pdbx_description
1 polymer ?
#
loop_
_entity_poly.entity_id
_entity_poly.type
_entity_poly.pdbx_seq_one_letter_code
_entity_poly.pdbx_strand_id
1 'polypeptide(L)'
;MCSTGCRHVSKAAPQAQMDWDYDGPSMKTPVPGPRSQNVDAINFFCNYEESRGNYLVDVDGNRMLDVYTQISSIPIGYNHPALHKLMADPNNLSTFVNRPALGILPPGSFPDKVTESLLSVAPSGMSRVQTMACGSCSNENAYKAMFIWYRNKERGGSNPSATEEDLSSCMINQSPGCPDLSILSFMGGFHGRTLGCLATTHSKAIHKLDIPSLDWPIAPFPRLQYPLEEYTRENAAEEARCLEEVEDLIVRWRQKGRPVAGIVVEPIQAEGGDNHASPDFFKNLRNIARKGYRIFNTWMGDPSKNLFLIEVLNVIRRENLLEEVRRSGKALLQGLYALQEQYPSLLSSARGQGTFCAVDICDDATRTKILLKARDKGVLLGGCGDRSIRFRPALIFKEYHVALFLNIFNDVLAQLK
;
A
#
# COMPACT_ATOMS: atom_id res chain seq x y z
N MET A 1 -28.70 44.18 5.99
CA MET A 1 -27.93 44.21 7.26
C MET A 1 -27.89 42.80 7.82
N CYS A 2 -26.67 42.35 8.16
CA CYS A 2 -26.26 41.13 8.87
C CYS A 2 -26.66 39.74 8.35
N SER A 3 -25.74 39.15 7.57
CA SER A 3 -25.49 37.71 7.45
C SER A 3 -24.78 37.18 8.70
N THR A 4 -25.41 36.26 9.45
CA THR A 4 -24.76 35.54 10.54
C THR A 4 -24.10 34.27 10.02
N GLY A 5 -22.78 34.32 9.81
CA GLY A 5 -21.96 33.16 9.53
C GLY A 5 -21.82 32.27 10.76
N CYS A 6 -22.10 30.98 10.61
CA CYS A 6 -21.84 29.98 11.63
C CYS A 6 -20.34 29.63 11.60
N ARG A 7 -19.54 30.22 12.48
CA ARG A 7 -18.17 29.75 12.75
C ARG A 7 -18.26 28.52 13.64
N HIS A 8 -18.02 27.33 13.09
CA HIS A 8 -17.68 26.16 13.91
C HIS A 8 -16.22 26.27 14.36
N VAL A 9 -15.99 27.05 15.43
CA VAL A 9 -14.74 26.93 16.19
C VAL A 9 -14.92 25.76 17.14
N SER A 10 -14.51 24.57 16.70
CA SER A 10 -14.22 23.46 17.62
C SER A 10 -13.17 23.96 18.60
N LYS A 11 -13.49 23.95 19.91
CA LYS A 11 -12.50 24.23 20.96
C LYS A 11 -11.39 23.20 20.85
N ALA A 12 -10.16 23.66 20.60
CA ALA A 12 -8.98 22.81 20.56
C ALA A 12 -8.84 22.02 21.87
N ALA A 13 -8.75 20.70 21.76
CA ALA A 13 -8.37 19.82 22.86
C ALA A 13 -6.93 20.17 23.32
N PRO A 14 -6.57 19.94 24.61
CA PRO A 14 -5.24 20.23 25.11
C PRO A 14 -4.18 19.45 24.31
N GLN A 15 -3.20 20.18 23.78
CA GLN A 15 -2.10 19.70 22.94
C GLN A 15 -1.22 18.73 23.76
N ALA A 16 -1.39 17.42 23.58
CA ALA A 16 -0.30 16.49 23.81
C ALA A 16 0.58 16.49 22.56
N GLN A 17 1.30 17.61 22.38
CA GLN A 17 2.22 17.83 21.28
C GLN A 17 3.38 16.84 21.42
N MET A 18 3.76 16.17 20.34
CA MET A 18 4.91 15.27 20.36
C MET A 18 6.16 16.15 20.32
N ASP A 19 6.99 16.12 21.37
CA ASP A 19 8.18 16.98 21.49
C ASP A 19 9.19 16.83 20.34
N TRP A 20 9.04 15.78 19.54
CA TRP A 20 9.88 15.44 18.39
C TRP A 20 9.17 15.63 17.04
N ASP A 21 7.96 16.18 17.00
CA ASP A 21 7.24 16.57 15.78
C ASP A 21 7.19 18.11 15.65
N TYR A 22 6.73 18.64 14.51
CA TYR A 22 6.50 20.07 14.33
C TYR A 22 5.04 20.49 14.55
N ASP A 23 4.83 21.77 14.85
CA ASP A 23 3.52 22.36 15.12
C ASP A 23 2.66 22.53 13.86
N GLY A 24 3.30 22.66 12.71
CA GLY A 24 2.63 22.96 11.45
C GLY A 24 3.59 23.21 10.28
N PRO A 25 3.06 23.31 9.05
CA PRO A 25 3.86 23.59 7.87
C PRO A 25 4.49 24.99 7.90
N SER A 26 5.55 25.17 7.12
CA SER A 26 6.25 26.44 6.99
C SER A 26 6.87 26.53 5.59
N MET A 27 6.23 27.31 4.72
CA MET A 27 6.64 27.47 3.33
C MET A 27 7.52 28.71 3.15
N LYS A 28 8.63 28.57 2.42
CA LYS A 28 9.62 29.60 2.11
C LYS A 28 9.67 29.93 0.62
N THR A 29 9.40 28.95 -0.24
CA THR A 29 9.43 29.06 -1.70
C THR A 29 8.28 28.25 -2.32
N PRO A 30 7.93 28.50 -3.60
CA PRO A 30 7.16 27.53 -4.38
C PRO A 30 7.88 26.18 -4.43
N VAL A 31 7.13 25.09 -4.56
CA VAL A 31 7.71 23.74 -4.68
C VAL A 31 7.52 23.25 -6.11
N PRO A 32 8.55 22.72 -6.81
CA PRO A 32 9.95 22.67 -6.40
C PRO A 32 10.59 24.06 -6.33
N GLY A 33 11.38 24.30 -5.28
CA GLY A 33 12.13 25.55 -5.12
C GLY A 33 13.40 25.58 -5.98
N PRO A 34 14.16 26.69 -5.96
CA PRO A 34 15.34 26.89 -6.81
C PRO A 34 16.42 25.80 -6.63
N ARG A 35 16.56 25.20 -5.44
CA ARG A 35 17.50 24.11 -5.18
C ARG A 35 16.99 22.75 -5.66
N SER A 36 15.73 22.66 -6.06
CA SER A 36 15.06 21.44 -6.53
C SER A 36 14.66 21.49 -8.01
N GLN A 37 15.06 22.51 -8.79
CA GLN A 37 14.66 22.66 -10.20
C GLN A 37 15.27 21.58 -11.13
N ASN A 38 14.61 21.34 -12.27
CA ASN A 38 15.05 20.48 -13.39
C ASN A 38 15.16 18.98 -13.10
N VAL A 39 14.08 18.37 -12.62
CA VAL A 39 14.02 16.93 -12.46
C VAL A 39 12.68 16.36 -12.95
N ASP A 40 12.73 15.38 -13.86
CA ASP A 40 11.55 14.85 -14.57
C ASP A 40 10.56 14.14 -13.62
N ALA A 41 10.87 12.91 -13.23
CA ALA A 41 9.98 12.08 -12.38
C ALA A 41 10.09 12.39 -10.88
N ILE A 42 11.01 13.28 -10.49
CA ILE A 42 11.25 13.67 -9.10
C ILE A 42 10.41 14.90 -8.81
N ASN A 43 9.64 14.88 -7.72
CA ASN A 43 8.80 16.03 -7.36
C ASN A 43 9.64 17.22 -6.84
N PHE A 44 10.61 16.95 -5.96
CA PHE A 44 11.57 17.88 -5.35
C PHE A 44 12.61 17.07 -4.55
N PHE A 45 13.73 17.69 -4.15
CA PHE A 45 14.72 17.04 -3.29
C PHE A 45 14.41 17.29 -1.81
N CYS A 46 14.63 16.28 -0.97
CA CYS A 46 14.29 16.30 0.45
C CYS A 46 15.52 16.52 1.33
N ASN A 47 15.35 17.23 2.44
CA ASN A 47 16.28 17.29 3.57
C ASN A 47 15.73 16.38 4.69
N TYR A 48 16.12 15.11 4.66
CA TYR A 48 15.61 14.12 5.61
C TYR A 48 16.16 14.34 7.01
N GLU A 49 17.34 14.96 7.16
CA GLU A 49 17.95 15.29 8.44
C GLU A 49 17.10 16.28 9.24
N GLU A 50 16.44 17.22 8.57
CA GLU A 50 15.52 18.19 9.20
C GLU A 50 14.05 17.74 9.23
N SER A 51 13.71 16.65 8.54
CA SER A 51 12.35 16.10 8.55
C SER A 51 12.05 15.42 9.88
N ARG A 52 10.85 15.60 10.43
CA ARG A 52 10.48 15.05 11.75
C ARG A 52 9.01 14.70 11.81
N GLY A 53 8.67 13.59 12.46
CA GLY A 53 7.29 13.17 12.66
C GLY A 53 6.50 13.14 11.36
N ASN A 54 5.45 13.94 11.29
CA ASN A 54 4.55 14.00 10.14
C ASN A 54 4.98 15.03 9.08
N TYR A 55 6.17 15.64 9.19
CA TYR A 55 6.60 16.70 8.29
C TYR A 55 7.87 16.36 7.52
N LEU A 56 7.77 16.53 6.20
CA LEU A 56 8.86 16.43 5.25
C LEU A 56 9.43 17.83 4.98
N VAL A 57 10.75 17.97 5.10
CA VAL A 57 11.46 19.20 4.76
C VAL A 57 12.15 19.01 3.41
N ASP A 58 11.99 19.98 2.51
CA ASP A 58 12.72 19.99 1.24
C ASP A 58 14.07 20.72 1.34
N VAL A 59 14.90 20.62 0.30
CA VAL A 59 16.20 21.29 0.27
C VAL A 59 16.08 22.82 0.21
N ASP A 60 14.93 23.36 -0.15
CA ASP A 60 14.65 24.81 -0.15
C ASP A 60 14.16 25.30 1.23
N GLY A 61 14.04 24.40 2.20
CA GLY A 61 13.66 24.68 3.57
C GLY A 61 12.15 24.84 3.76
N ASN A 62 11.34 24.42 2.79
CA ASN A 62 9.91 24.26 2.95
C ASN A 62 9.64 23.07 3.86
N ARG A 63 8.74 23.24 4.82
CA ARG A 63 8.25 22.18 5.70
C ARG A 63 6.79 21.90 5.40
N MET A 64 6.50 20.67 4.97
CA MET A 64 5.17 20.24 4.53
C MET A 64 4.65 19.14 5.45
N LEU A 65 3.37 19.20 5.81
CA LEU A 65 2.65 18.07 6.42
C LEU A 65 2.54 16.95 5.37
N ASP A 66 3.18 15.82 5.62
CA ASP A 66 3.21 14.69 4.71
C ASP A 66 2.07 13.70 4.99
N VAL A 67 1.07 13.72 4.12
CA VAL A 67 -0.09 12.80 4.14
C VAL A 67 0.05 11.73 3.04
N TYR A 68 1.27 11.50 2.54
CA TYR A 68 1.60 10.50 1.51
C TYR A 68 2.69 9.51 1.93
N THR A 69 3.60 9.94 2.81
CA THR A 69 4.61 9.15 3.53
C THR A 69 5.45 8.23 2.65
N GLN A 70 6.05 8.80 1.60
CA GLN A 70 6.91 8.07 0.65
C GLN A 70 6.18 6.85 0.07
N ILE A 71 4.97 7.06 -0.43
CA ILE A 71 4.10 5.98 -0.95
C ILE A 71 3.76 4.97 0.16
N SER A 72 3.26 5.48 1.30
CA SER A 72 2.81 4.68 2.44
C SER A 72 3.89 3.76 3.05
N SER A 73 5.17 4.17 3.00
CA SER A 73 6.31 3.33 3.42
C SER A 73 7.02 3.80 4.70
N ILE A 74 6.66 4.99 5.23
CA ILE A 74 7.17 5.48 6.51
C ILE A 74 6.14 5.19 7.62
N PRO A 75 6.39 4.23 8.52
CA PRO A 75 5.38 3.76 9.47
C PRO A 75 5.15 4.73 10.63
N ILE A 76 6.21 5.25 11.25
CA ILE A 76 6.14 6.03 12.50
C ILE A 76 6.74 7.44 12.34
N GLY A 77 6.66 8.00 11.13
CA GLY A 77 7.18 9.33 10.81
C GLY A 77 8.69 9.41 10.66
N TYR A 78 9.15 10.59 10.27
CA TYR A 78 10.57 10.90 10.03
C TYR A 78 11.34 11.08 11.33
N ASN A 79 12.60 10.61 11.35
CA ASN A 79 13.53 10.81 12.46
C ASN A 79 12.96 10.49 13.85
N HIS A 80 12.17 9.41 13.93
CA HIS A 80 11.55 8.99 15.17
C HIS A 80 12.63 8.67 16.25
N PRO A 81 12.56 9.24 17.47
CA PRO A 81 13.60 9.10 18.49
C PRO A 81 13.97 7.65 18.83
N ALA A 82 12.99 6.74 18.84
CA ALA A 82 13.23 5.31 19.06
C ALA A 82 14.16 4.69 18.00
N LEU A 83 14.06 5.10 16.73
CA LEU A 83 14.93 4.62 15.66
C LEU A 83 16.33 5.24 15.77
N HIS A 84 16.45 6.50 16.18
CA HIS A 84 17.75 7.10 16.49
C HIS A 84 18.46 6.37 17.63
N LYS A 85 17.73 6.02 18.70
CA LYS A 85 18.28 5.25 19.82
C LYS A 85 18.80 3.88 19.38
N LEU A 86 18.07 3.20 18.50
CA LEU A 86 18.47 1.92 17.92
C LEU A 86 19.74 2.05 17.06
N MET A 87 19.86 3.13 16.28
CA MET A 87 21.04 3.42 15.47
C MET A 87 22.28 3.80 16.31
N ALA A 88 22.08 4.48 17.44
CA ALA A 88 23.15 4.90 18.33
C ALA A 88 23.68 3.78 19.23
N ASP A 89 22.99 2.63 19.31
CA ASP A 89 23.44 1.49 20.10
C ASP A 89 24.64 0.80 19.41
N PRO A 90 25.84 0.81 20.03
CA PRO A 90 27.04 0.22 19.43
C PRO A 90 26.91 -1.29 19.20
N ASN A 91 26.02 -1.98 19.93
CA ASN A 91 25.77 -3.41 19.73
C ASN A 91 25.12 -3.71 18.37
N ASN A 92 24.49 -2.73 17.74
CA ASN A 92 23.82 -2.89 16.45
C ASN A 92 24.74 -2.66 15.25
N LEU A 93 25.94 -2.10 15.44
CA LEU A 93 26.85 -1.70 14.36
C LEU A 93 27.10 -2.81 13.32
N SER A 94 27.39 -4.03 13.80
CA SER A 94 27.65 -5.18 12.92
C SER A 94 26.46 -5.50 12.00
N THR A 95 25.22 -5.29 12.46
CA THR A 95 24.01 -5.56 11.66
C THR A 95 23.91 -4.63 10.45
N PHE A 96 24.49 -3.42 10.51
CA PHE A 96 24.41 -2.43 9.44
C PHE A 96 25.53 -2.56 8.40
N VAL A 97 26.73 -2.98 8.83
CA VAL A 97 27.91 -3.04 7.95
C VAL A 97 28.14 -4.44 7.36
N ASN A 98 27.60 -5.49 7.98
CA ASN A 98 27.74 -6.87 7.51
C ASN A 98 26.38 -7.40 7.02
N ARG A 99 26.16 -7.38 5.69
CA ARG A 99 24.95 -7.93 5.08
C ARG A 99 25.12 -9.41 4.72
N PRO A 100 24.50 -10.35 5.44
CA PRO A 100 24.68 -11.79 5.21
C PRO A 100 23.87 -12.29 4.01
N ALA A 101 24.31 -13.42 3.44
CA ALA A 101 23.46 -14.26 2.60
C ALA A 101 22.51 -15.09 3.51
N LEU A 102 21.35 -14.53 3.86
CA LEU A 102 20.48 -15.08 4.91
C LEU A 102 20.02 -16.53 4.70
N GLY A 103 19.91 -16.98 3.46
CA GLY A 103 19.53 -18.36 3.15
C GLY A 103 20.59 -19.42 3.48
N ILE A 104 21.85 -19.03 3.72
CA ILE A 104 22.96 -19.96 3.97
C ILE A 104 23.82 -19.61 5.19
N LEU A 105 23.96 -18.31 5.51
CA LEU A 105 24.83 -17.81 6.57
C LEU A 105 24.07 -16.79 7.45
N PRO A 106 22.95 -17.16 8.08
CA PRO A 106 22.21 -16.24 8.93
C PRO A 106 23.00 -15.91 10.21
N PRO A 107 22.86 -14.68 10.76
CA PRO A 107 23.42 -14.36 12.07
C PRO A 107 22.71 -15.18 13.15
N GLY A 108 23.41 -15.50 14.25
CA GLY A 108 22.86 -16.34 15.32
C GLY A 108 21.57 -15.81 15.94
N SER A 109 21.36 -14.48 15.95
CA SER A 109 20.15 -13.83 16.46
C SER A 109 18.99 -13.77 15.46
N PHE A 110 19.14 -14.31 14.25
CA PHE A 110 18.11 -14.19 13.20
C PHE A 110 16.77 -14.83 13.59
N PRO A 111 16.70 -16.05 14.16
CA PRO A 111 15.42 -16.67 14.54
C PRO A 111 14.64 -15.85 15.57
N ASP A 112 15.33 -15.31 16.58
CA ASP A 112 14.73 -14.47 17.62
C ASP A 112 14.20 -13.18 17.02
N LYS A 113 15.01 -12.48 16.19
CA LYS A 113 14.58 -11.26 15.51
C LYS A 113 13.36 -11.48 14.61
N VAL A 114 13.29 -12.60 13.91
CA VAL A 114 12.12 -12.97 13.09
C VAL A 114 10.89 -13.25 13.96
N THR A 115 11.10 -13.88 15.12
CA THR A 115 10.04 -14.18 16.09
C THR A 115 9.46 -12.91 16.69
N GLU A 116 10.32 -12.02 17.18
CA GLU A 116 9.96 -10.74 17.79
C GLU A 116 9.30 -9.78 16.79
N SER A 117 9.69 -9.84 15.51
CA SER A 117 9.08 -9.00 14.45
C SER A 117 7.92 -9.67 13.74
N LEU A 118 8.20 -10.45 12.71
CA LEU A 118 7.22 -10.90 11.73
C LEU A 118 6.27 -11.96 12.29
N LEU A 119 6.78 -12.90 13.10
CA LEU A 119 5.92 -13.95 13.66
C LEU A 119 5.05 -13.44 14.82
N SER A 120 5.46 -12.38 15.52
CA SER A 120 4.64 -11.75 16.57
C SER A 120 3.39 -11.05 16.02
N VAL A 121 3.28 -10.91 14.70
CA VAL A 121 2.12 -10.40 13.97
C VAL A 121 1.66 -11.38 12.87
N ALA A 122 1.97 -12.68 13.01
CA ALA A 122 1.62 -13.69 12.03
C ALA A 122 0.09 -13.79 11.81
N PRO A 123 -0.39 -13.81 10.55
CA PRO A 123 -1.80 -14.07 10.27
C PRO A 123 -2.25 -15.45 10.76
N SER A 124 -3.53 -15.56 11.13
CA SER A 124 -4.12 -16.83 11.57
C SER A 124 -3.91 -17.95 10.54
N GLY A 125 -3.42 -19.10 11.00
CA GLY A 125 -3.13 -20.26 10.16
C GLY A 125 -1.80 -20.20 9.38
N MET A 126 -1.03 -19.12 9.48
CA MET A 126 0.27 -18.98 8.82
C MET A 126 1.43 -19.07 9.84
N SER A 127 1.97 -20.26 10.03
CA SER A 127 3.05 -20.53 11.01
C SER A 127 4.48 -20.39 10.45
N ARG A 128 4.64 -20.01 9.19
CA ARG A 128 5.95 -19.90 8.54
C ARG A 128 6.06 -18.56 7.85
N VAL A 129 7.26 -18.01 7.87
CA VAL A 129 7.62 -16.76 7.23
C VAL A 129 8.82 -16.98 6.33
N GLN A 130 8.80 -16.28 5.21
CA GLN A 130 9.97 -16.08 4.40
C GLN A 130 10.09 -14.60 4.09
N THR A 131 11.24 -14.04 4.39
CA THR A 131 11.56 -12.63 4.22
C THR A 131 11.98 -12.33 2.78
N MET A 132 11.82 -11.08 2.34
CA MET A 132 12.13 -10.57 1.00
C MET A 132 12.54 -9.10 1.09
N ALA A 133 13.20 -8.57 0.07
CA ALA A 133 13.73 -7.21 0.11
C ALA A 133 12.72 -6.13 -0.33
N CYS A 134 11.73 -6.47 -1.15
CA CYS A 134 10.70 -5.54 -1.63
C CYS A 134 9.39 -6.25 -1.98
N GLY A 135 8.33 -5.49 -2.24
CA GLY A 135 7.01 -6.03 -2.59
C GLY A 135 7.02 -6.90 -3.85
N SER A 136 7.75 -6.50 -4.91
CA SER A 136 7.80 -7.28 -6.16
C SER A 136 8.42 -8.66 -5.94
N CYS A 137 9.58 -8.77 -5.27
CA CYS A 137 10.18 -10.08 -5.04
C CYS A 137 9.38 -10.91 -4.01
N SER A 138 8.64 -10.28 -3.09
CA SER A 138 7.62 -10.98 -2.29
C SER A 138 6.59 -11.67 -3.17
N ASN A 139 5.99 -10.95 -4.12
CA ASN A 139 4.96 -11.49 -5.00
C ASN A 139 5.51 -12.51 -6.01
N GLU A 140 6.64 -12.27 -6.66
CA GLU A 140 7.26 -13.25 -7.58
C GLU A 140 7.50 -14.60 -6.90
N ASN A 141 7.97 -14.58 -5.64
CA ASN A 141 8.20 -15.80 -4.90
C ASN A 141 6.91 -16.39 -4.34
N ALA A 142 5.92 -15.54 -4.01
CA ALA A 142 4.54 -15.95 -3.79
C ALA A 142 4.00 -16.80 -4.95
N TYR A 143 4.25 -16.37 -6.19
CA TYR A 143 3.79 -17.07 -7.39
C TYR A 143 4.55 -18.37 -7.64
N LYS A 144 5.90 -18.33 -7.59
CA LYS A 144 6.73 -19.54 -7.76
C LYS A 144 6.31 -20.65 -6.81
N ALA A 145 5.96 -20.30 -5.58
CA ALA A 145 5.41 -21.24 -4.63
C ALA A 145 4.08 -21.84 -4.98
N MET A 146 3.14 -21.00 -5.43
CA MET A 146 1.84 -21.48 -5.88
C MET A 146 2.05 -22.49 -7.01
N PHE A 147 2.96 -22.21 -7.94
CA PHE A 147 3.33 -23.13 -9.02
C PHE A 147 3.99 -24.43 -8.52
N ILE A 148 5.02 -24.33 -7.67
CA ILE A 148 5.71 -25.51 -7.10
C ILE A 148 4.72 -26.39 -6.34
N TRP A 149 3.91 -25.77 -5.48
CA TRP A 149 2.90 -26.48 -4.72
C TRP A 149 1.86 -27.14 -5.61
N TYR A 150 1.38 -26.43 -6.64
CA TYR A 150 0.39 -26.95 -7.57
C TYR A 150 0.94 -28.17 -8.32
N ARG A 151 2.17 -28.10 -8.84
CA ARG A 151 2.83 -29.24 -9.49
C ARG A 151 3.14 -30.38 -8.53
N ASN A 152 3.53 -30.11 -7.29
CA ASN A 152 3.73 -31.16 -6.28
C ASN A 152 2.42 -31.91 -5.98
N LYS A 153 1.29 -31.18 -5.94
CA LYS A 153 -0.03 -31.80 -5.79
C LYS A 153 -0.36 -32.69 -6.98
N GLU A 154 -0.13 -32.22 -8.21
CA GLU A 154 -0.39 -33.02 -9.42
C GLU A 154 0.51 -34.26 -9.52
N ARG A 155 1.77 -34.17 -9.06
CA ARG A 155 2.70 -35.30 -9.02
C ARG A 155 2.46 -36.29 -7.87
N GLY A 156 1.43 -36.10 -7.03
CA GLY A 156 1.05 -37.07 -5.99
C GLY A 156 1.46 -36.71 -4.55
N GLY A 157 1.79 -35.45 -4.25
CA GLY A 157 1.86 -34.97 -2.87
C GLY A 157 3.25 -34.99 -2.24
N SER A 158 3.44 -35.69 -1.11
CA SER A 158 4.44 -35.34 -0.08
C SER A 158 5.92 -35.51 -0.45
N ASN A 159 6.25 -36.20 -1.54
CA ASN A 159 7.64 -36.31 -2.01
C ASN A 159 7.75 -36.84 -3.46
N PRO A 160 7.22 -36.14 -4.48
CA PRO A 160 7.27 -36.61 -5.85
C PRO A 160 8.61 -36.23 -6.49
N SER A 161 9.35 -37.21 -6.97
CA SER A 161 10.55 -36.95 -7.77
C SER A 161 10.16 -36.35 -9.12
N ALA A 162 10.83 -35.26 -9.52
CA ALA A 162 10.77 -34.79 -10.89
C ALA A 162 11.27 -35.88 -11.85
N THR A 163 10.64 -36.03 -13.01
CA THR A 163 11.12 -36.97 -14.03
C THR A 163 12.40 -36.43 -14.69
N GLU A 164 13.17 -37.29 -15.37
CA GLU A 164 14.31 -36.84 -16.17
C GLU A 164 13.89 -35.85 -17.28
N GLU A 165 12.68 -36.03 -17.82
CA GLU A 165 12.05 -35.11 -18.76
C GLU A 165 11.71 -33.76 -18.11
N ASP A 166 11.15 -33.74 -16.89
CA ASP A 166 10.93 -32.50 -16.13
C ASP A 166 12.26 -31.74 -15.94
N LEU A 167 13.34 -32.44 -15.57
CA LEU A 167 14.65 -31.85 -15.30
C LEU A 167 15.35 -31.33 -16.56
N SER A 168 15.29 -32.07 -17.67
CA SER A 168 15.93 -31.66 -18.93
C SER A 168 15.16 -30.54 -19.63
N SER A 169 13.84 -30.62 -19.69
CA SER A 169 12.99 -29.59 -20.33
C SER A 169 12.97 -28.26 -19.58
N CYS A 170 13.05 -28.26 -18.24
CA CYS A 170 13.04 -27.00 -17.48
C CYS A 170 14.27 -26.12 -17.75
N MET A 171 15.42 -26.74 -18.04
CA MET A 171 16.68 -26.03 -18.32
C MET A 171 16.67 -25.27 -19.64
N ILE A 172 15.72 -25.59 -20.53
CA ILE A 172 15.53 -24.95 -21.83
C ILE A 172 14.16 -24.26 -21.96
N ASN A 173 13.51 -23.96 -20.83
CA ASN A 173 12.22 -23.26 -20.74
C ASN A 173 11.05 -23.99 -21.43
N GLN A 174 11.06 -25.34 -21.45
CA GLN A 174 10.02 -26.16 -22.09
C GLN A 174 9.22 -26.99 -21.08
N SER A 175 8.02 -27.40 -21.49
CA SER A 175 7.22 -28.38 -20.75
C SER A 175 7.83 -29.80 -20.87
N PRO A 176 7.58 -30.70 -19.91
CA PRO A 176 6.76 -30.53 -18.70
C PRO A 176 7.45 -29.80 -17.52
N GLY A 177 8.76 -29.56 -17.62
CA GLY A 177 9.59 -28.95 -16.57
C GLY A 177 9.23 -27.50 -16.25
N CYS A 178 8.91 -26.72 -17.29
CA CYS A 178 8.30 -25.40 -17.19
C CYS A 178 6.81 -25.53 -17.54
N PRO A 179 5.91 -25.56 -16.54
CA PRO A 179 4.48 -25.73 -16.81
C PRO A 179 3.84 -24.42 -17.26
N ASP A 180 2.81 -24.53 -18.10
CA ASP A 180 2.00 -23.39 -18.52
C ASP A 180 0.87 -23.09 -17.50
N LEU A 181 1.25 -22.83 -16.24
CA LEU A 181 0.30 -22.44 -15.18
C LEU A 181 -0.03 -20.95 -15.24
N SER A 182 -1.13 -20.56 -14.60
CA SER A 182 -1.53 -19.15 -14.49
C SER A 182 -1.79 -18.68 -13.08
N ILE A 183 -1.68 -17.36 -12.87
CA ILE A 183 -2.12 -16.66 -11.66
C ILE A 183 -3.29 -15.76 -12.04
N LEU A 184 -4.43 -15.92 -11.38
CA LEU A 184 -5.57 -15.02 -11.56
C LEU A 184 -5.33 -13.72 -10.78
N SER A 185 -5.54 -12.59 -11.45
CA SER A 185 -5.40 -11.24 -10.90
C SER A 185 -6.63 -10.41 -11.22
N PHE A 186 -6.70 -9.19 -10.69
CA PHE A 186 -7.87 -8.32 -10.84
C PHE A 186 -7.54 -7.03 -11.59
N MET A 187 -8.46 -6.57 -12.45
CA MET A 187 -8.40 -5.24 -13.05
C MET A 187 -8.26 -4.16 -11.97
N GLY A 188 -7.42 -3.16 -12.18
CA GLY A 188 -7.06 -2.15 -11.19
C GLY A 188 -5.95 -2.56 -10.21
N GLY A 189 -5.57 -3.84 -10.15
CA GLY A 189 -4.56 -4.33 -9.20
C GLY A 189 -3.14 -3.81 -9.48
N PHE A 190 -2.32 -3.70 -8.45
CA PHE A 190 -0.88 -3.39 -8.56
C PHE A 190 -0.06 -4.29 -7.64
N HIS A 191 0.78 -5.13 -8.24
CA HIS A 191 1.53 -6.17 -7.53
C HIS A 191 3.05 -6.07 -7.75
N GLY A 192 3.51 -5.03 -8.44
CA GLY A 192 4.92 -4.77 -8.71
C GLY A 192 5.20 -4.59 -10.19
N ARG A 193 6.48 -4.45 -10.55
CA ARG A 193 6.92 -4.12 -11.91
C ARG A 193 7.93 -5.09 -12.52
N THR A 194 8.34 -6.13 -11.79
CA THR A 194 9.05 -7.27 -12.40
C THR A 194 8.07 -8.05 -13.28
N LEU A 195 8.55 -8.76 -14.30
CA LEU A 195 7.69 -9.32 -15.36
C LEU A 195 6.51 -10.18 -14.85
N GLY A 196 6.71 -11.03 -13.84
CA GLY A 196 5.63 -11.84 -13.26
C GLY A 196 4.63 -11.01 -12.46
N CYS A 197 5.12 -10.06 -11.65
CA CYS A 197 4.28 -9.06 -10.97
C CYS A 197 3.55 -8.13 -11.93
N LEU A 198 4.14 -7.83 -13.08
CA LEU A 198 3.57 -6.93 -14.07
C LEU A 198 2.45 -7.62 -14.85
N ALA A 199 2.55 -8.93 -15.09
CA ALA A 199 1.48 -9.73 -15.66
C ALA A 199 0.21 -9.70 -14.80
N THR A 200 0.36 -9.57 -13.48
CA THR A 200 -0.75 -9.47 -12.52
C THR A 200 -1.11 -8.03 -12.12
N THR A 201 -0.40 -7.02 -12.64
CA THR A 201 -0.69 -5.60 -12.43
C THR A 201 -1.53 -5.06 -13.58
N HIS A 202 -2.61 -4.33 -13.28
CA HIS A 202 -3.56 -3.76 -14.25
C HIS A 202 -4.01 -2.36 -13.83
N SER A 203 -3.06 -1.53 -13.40
CA SER A 203 -3.31 -0.22 -12.78
C SER A 203 -3.39 0.94 -13.79
N LYS A 204 -2.35 1.12 -14.63
CA LYS A 204 -2.27 2.19 -15.63
C LYS A 204 -1.56 1.69 -16.89
N ALA A 205 -1.98 2.19 -18.05
CA ALA A 205 -1.37 1.80 -19.34
C ALA A 205 0.15 2.05 -19.38
N ILE A 206 0.61 3.20 -18.87
CA ILE A 206 2.04 3.56 -18.83
C ILE A 206 2.90 2.61 -17.98
N HIS A 207 2.29 1.82 -17.10
CA HIS A 207 3.03 0.79 -16.36
C HIS A 207 3.28 -0.47 -17.19
N LYS A 208 2.50 -0.71 -18.24
CA LYS A 208 2.47 -1.98 -18.98
C LYS A 208 2.88 -1.89 -20.45
N LEU A 209 2.67 -0.73 -21.07
CA LEU A 209 2.95 -0.51 -22.49
C LEU A 209 4.40 -0.89 -22.80
N ASP A 210 4.61 -1.53 -23.96
CA ASP A 210 5.92 -1.96 -24.49
C ASP A 210 6.66 -3.07 -23.71
N ILE A 211 6.03 -3.68 -22.69
CA ILE A 211 6.62 -4.76 -21.90
C ILE A 211 5.94 -6.10 -22.20
N PRO A 212 6.69 -7.17 -22.56
CA PRO A 212 6.13 -8.51 -22.72
C PRO A 212 5.39 -8.97 -21.46
N SER A 213 4.29 -9.70 -21.64
CA SER A 213 3.44 -10.17 -20.54
C SER A 213 3.12 -11.66 -20.68
N LEU A 214 2.65 -12.24 -19.59
CA LEU A 214 2.07 -13.58 -19.56
C LEU A 214 0.57 -13.44 -19.82
N ASP A 215 0.04 -14.24 -20.75
CA ASP A 215 -1.41 -14.37 -20.94
C ASP A 215 -1.92 -15.16 -19.73
N TRP A 216 -2.55 -14.48 -18.76
CA TRP A 216 -3.10 -15.02 -17.51
C TRP A 216 -4.51 -14.43 -17.26
N PRO A 217 -5.39 -15.07 -16.46
CA PRO A 217 -6.74 -14.59 -16.22
C PRO A 217 -6.76 -13.25 -15.48
N ILE A 218 -7.62 -12.35 -15.94
CA ILE A 218 -7.87 -11.04 -15.33
C ILE A 218 -9.36 -10.95 -15.04
N ALA A 219 -9.73 -10.96 -13.75
CA ALA A 219 -11.09 -10.78 -13.29
C ALA A 219 -11.41 -9.29 -13.07
N PRO A 220 -12.68 -8.85 -13.16
CA PRO A 220 -13.07 -7.53 -12.70
C PRO A 220 -12.97 -7.43 -11.17
N PHE A 221 -12.50 -6.29 -10.65
CA PHE A 221 -12.66 -5.93 -9.25
C PHE A 221 -13.95 -5.11 -9.07
N PRO A 222 -14.74 -5.31 -8.00
CA PRO A 222 -16.00 -4.60 -7.80
C PRO A 222 -15.80 -3.08 -7.79
N ARG A 223 -16.66 -2.35 -8.53
CA ARG A 223 -16.69 -0.88 -8.50
C ARG A 223 -17.91 -0.41 -7.73
N LEU A 224 -17.73 -0.18 -6.44
CA LEU A 224 -18.82 0.25 -5.55
C LEU A 224 -19.34 1.65 -5.91
N GLN A 225 -20.65 1.83 -5.79
CA GLN A 225 -21.34 3.11 -5.84
C GLN A 225 -21.48 3.69 -4.43
N TYR A 226 -21.40 5.01 -4.34
CA TYR A 226 -21.38 5.78 -3.08
C TYR A 226 -22.46 6.87 -3.12
N PRO A 227 -23.11 7.23 -1.98
CA PRO A 227 -22.91 6.68 -0.62
C PRO A 227 -23.32 5.21 -0.48
N LEU A 228 -22.59 4.42 0.30
CA LEU A 228 -22.76 2.94 0.33
C LEU A 228 -24.17 2.53 0.76
N GLU A 229 -24.76 3.30 1.67
CA GLU A 229 -26.08 3.09 2.25
C GLU A 229 -27.19 3.21 1.20
N GLU A 230 -26.98 4.02 0.16
CA GLU A 230 -27.95 4.23 -0.92
C GLU A 230 -27.89 3.15 -2.01
N TYR A 231 -26.73 2.50 -2.18
CA TYR A 231 -26.47 1.54 -3.28
C TYR A 231 -26.23 0.12 -2.79
N THR A 232 -26.81 -0.27 -1.64
CA THR A 232 -26.55 -1.58 -1.01
C THR A 232 -26.85 -2.76 -1.94
N ARG A 233 -27.95 -2.70 -2.70
CA ARG A 233 -28.38 -3.78 -3.60
C ARG A 233 -27.48 -3.87 -4.84
N GLU A 234 -27.18 -2.72 -5.44
CA GLU A 234 -26.36 -2.58 -6.63
C GLU A 234 -24.92 -3.06 -6.35
N ASN A 235 -24.38 -2.67 -5.20
CA ASN A 235 -23.06 -3.07 -4.74
C ASN A 235 -22.99 -4.59 -4.48
N ALA A 236 -24.00 -5.18 -3.85
CA ALA A 236 -24.07 -6.63 -3.65
C ALA A 236 -24.15 -7.40 -4.98
N ALA A 237 -24.92 -6.88 -5.95
CA ALA A 237 -25.02 -7.49 -7.28
C ALA A 237 -23.71 -7.40 -8.07
N GLU A 238 -23.00 -6.27 -7.98
CA GLU A 238 -21.69 -6.09 -8.62
C GLU A 238 -20.64 -7.03 -8.03
N GLU A 239 -20.57 -7.15 -6.70
CA GLU A 239 -19.67 -8.10 -6.04
C GLU A 239 -19.97 -9.55 -6.43
N ALA A 240 -21.24 -9.94 -6.50
CA ALA A 240 -21.64 -11.28 -6.93
C ALA A 240 -21.24 -11.57 -8.38
N ARG A 241 -21.46 -10.62 -9.30
CA ARG A 241 -21.04 -10.73 -10.71
C ARG A 241 -19.52 -10.92 -10.83
N CYS A 242 -18.73 -10.13 -10.08
CA CYS A 242 -17.28 -10.29 -10.05
C CYS A 242 -16.83 -11.67 -9.56
N LEU A 243 -17.48 -12.23 -8.54
CA LEU A 243 -17.17 -13.56 -8.02
C LEU A 243 -17.51 -14.68 -9.02
N GLU A 244 -18.66 -14.57 -9.70
CA GLU A 244 -19.06 -15.50 -10.77
C GLU A 244 -18.03 -15.52 -11.91
N GLU A 245 -17.56 -14.34 -12.33
CA GLU A 245 -16.52 -14.25 -13.37
C GLU A 245 -15.17 -14.85 -12.93
N VAL A 246 -14.83 -14.78 -11.64
CA VAL A 246 -13.63 -15.46 -11.11
C VAL A 246 -13.77 -16.98 -11.27
N GLU A 247 -14.92 -17.56 -10.91
CA GLU A 247 -15.16 -19.01 -11.07
C GLU A 247 -15.11 -19.44 -12.54
N ASP A 248 -15.78 -18.68 -13.42
CA ASP A 248 -15.78 -18.90 -14.86
C ASP A 248 -14.37 -18.86 -15.45
N LEU A 249 -13.56 -17.89 -15.04
CA LEU A 249 -12.15 -17.80 -15.46
C LEU A 249 -11.36 -19.02 -15.00
N ILE A 250 -11.52 -19.48 -13.76
CA ILE A 250 -10.81 -20.67 -13.26
C ILE A 250 -11.17 -21.90 -14.11
N VAL A 251 -12.45 -22.10 -14.45
CA VAL A 251 -12.90 -23.22 -15.29
C VAL A 251 -12.36 -23.10 -16.71
N ARG A 252 -12.53 -21.92 -17.33
CA ARG A 252 -12.10 -21.64 -18.71
C ARG A 252 -10.59 -21.82 -18.89
N TRP A 253 -9.79 -21.34 -17.94
CA TRP A 253 -8.33 -21.44 -17.99
C TRP A 253 -7.84 -22.87 -17.80
N ARG A 254 -8.53 -23.67 -16.98
CA ARG A 254 -8.27 -25.11 -16.90
C ARG A 254 -8.53 -25.82 -18.23
N GLN A 255 -9.63 -25.50 -18.92
CA GLN A 255 -9.96 -26.08 -20.23
C GLN A 255 -8.96 -25.68 -21.33
N LYS A 256 -8.31 -24.52 -21.21
CA LYS A 256 -7.22 -24.08 -22.10
C LYS A 256 -5.89 -24.82 -21.86
N GLY A 257 -5.82 -25.74 -20.90
CA GLY A 257 -4.57 -26.39 -20.50
C GLY A 257 -3.66 -25.49 -19.65
N ARG A 258 -4.19 -24.36 -19.15
CA ARG A 258 -3.42 -23.32 -18.42
C ARG A 258 -3.98 -23.07 -17.02
N PRO A 259 -4.05 -24.11 -16.16
CA PRO A 259 -4.83 -24.04 -14.93
C PRO A 259 -4.33 -22.94 -13.98
N VAL A 260 -5.27 -22.35 -13.25
CA VAL A 260 -5.00 -21.30 -12.26
C VAL A 260 -4.40 -21.93 -11.00
N ALA A 261 -3.12 -21.67 -10.75
CA ALA A 261 -2.40 -22.19 -9.59
C ALA A 261 -2.64 -21.34 -8.33
N GLY A 262 -3.02 -20.08 -8.49
CA GLY A 262 -3.28 -19.17 -7.38
C GLY A 262 -4.03 -17.90 -7.80
N ILE A 263 -4.54 -17.18 -6.80
CA ILE A 263 -5.22 -15.90 -6.94
C ILE A 263 -4.44 -14.87 -6.15
N VAL A 264 -4.19 -13.69 -6.73
CA VAL A 264 -3.61 -12.53 -6.06
C VAL A 264 -4.61 -11.38 -6.04
N VAL A 265 -4.77 -10.74 -4.88
CA VAL A 265 -5.71 -9.64 -4.67
C VAL A 265 -5.25 -8.73 -3.53
N GLU A 266 -5.46 -7.43 -3.67
CA GLU A 266 -5.30 -6.44 -2.59
C GLU A 266 -6.60 -6.32 -1.78
N PRO A 267 -6.55 -6.21 -0.43
CA PRO A 267 -7.74 -5.95 0.38
C PRO A 267 -8.43 -4.63 0.06
N ILE A 268 -7.66 -3.62 -0.36
CA ILE A 268 -8.12 -2.35 -0.95
C ILE A 268 -7.12 -2.05 -2.06
N GLN A 269 -7.56 -1.96 -3.32
CA GLN A 269 -6.65 -1.70 -4.43
C GLN A 269 -6.10 -0.27 -4.33
N ALA A 270 -4.78 -0.11 -4.24
CA ALA A 270 -4.18 1.20 -4.00
C ALA A 270 -3.96 2.00 -5.28
N GLU A 271 -2.98 1.60 -6.10
CA GLU A 271 -2.59 2.34 -7.31
C GLU A 271 -3.72 2.48 -8.34
N GLY A 272 -4.59 1.47 -8.41
CA GLY A 272 -5.77 1.44 -9.29
C GLY A 272 -6.88 2.42 -8.94
N GLY A 273 -6.78 3.13 -7.82
CA GLY A 273 -7.73 4.18 -7.45
C GLY A 273 -8.45 3.99 -6.13
N ASP A 274 -7.80 3.41 -5.11
CA ASP A 274 -8.40 3.17 -3.80
C ASP A 274 -9.77 2.44 -3.91
N ASN A 275 -9.81 1.33 -4.66
CA ASN A 275 -11.04 0.56 -4.86
C ASN A 275 -11.28 -0.36 -3.64
N HIS A 276 -12.44 -0.22 -3.01
CA HIS A 276 -12.87 -1.05 -1.87
C HIS A 276 -13.83 -2.15 -2.32
N ALA A 277 -13.90 -3.22 -1.54
CA ALA A 277 -14.95 -4.24 -1.61
C ALA A 277 -15.34 -4.64 -0.18
N SER A 278 -16.52 -5.25 -0.03
CA SER A 278 -17.03 -5.69 1.26
C SER A 278 -16.18 -6.84 1.85
N PRO A 279 -16.17 -7.02 3.18
CA PRO A 279 -15.56 -8.20 3.78
C PRO A 279 -16.15 -9.52 3.26
N ASP A 280 -17.42 -9.53 2.87
CA ASP A 280 -18.10 -10.74 2.39
C ASP A 280 -17.65 -11.14 0.99
N PHE A 281 -17.34 -10.17 0.11
CA PHE A 281 -16.65 -10.42 -1.15
C PHE A 281 -15.35 -11.21 -0.93
N PHE A 282 -14.48 -10.77 -0.01
CA PHE A 282 -13.21 -11.43 0.25
C PHE A 282 -13.36 -12.81 0.91
N LYS A 283 -14.36 -13.01 1.78
CA LYS A 283 -14.67 -14.33 2.35
C LYS A 283 -15.12 -15.31 1.26
N ASN A 284 -15.99 -14.86 0.35
CA ASN A 284 -16.45 -15.67 -0.77
C ASN A 284 -15.32 -15.97 -1.76
N LEU A 285 -14.50 -14.99 -2.10
CA LEU A 285 -13.29 -15.20 -2.91
C LEU A 285 -12.33 -16.21 -2.26
N ARG A 286 -12.16 -16.14 -0.93
CA ARG A 286 -11.36 -17.13 -0.18
C ARG A 286 -11.94 -18.54 -0.28
N ASN A 287 -13.27 -18.70 -0.27
CA ASN A 287 -13.93 -19.99 -0.41
C ASN A 287 -13.69 -20.58 -1.81
N ILE A 288 -13.76 -19.74 -2.85
CA ILE A 288 -13.38 -20.12 -4.23
C ILE A 288 -11.92 -20.60 -4.27
N ALA A 289 -11.01 -19.89 -3.59
CA ALA A 289 -9.56 -20.11 -3.66
C ALA A 289 -9.01 -21.29 -2.84
N ARG A 290 -9.74 -21.87 -1.87
CA ARG A 290 -9.20 -22.73 -0.78
C ARG A 290 -8.68 -24.11 -1.19
N LYS A 291 -8.17 -24.28 -2.40
CA LYS A 291 -7.75 -25.56 -2.99
C LYS A 291 -6.20 -25.84 -2.95
N GLY A 292 -5.31 -24.97 -2.38
CA GLY A 292 -4.01 -25.27 -1.65
C GLY A 292 -2.68 -24.42 -1.92
N TYR A 293 -1.54 -24.56 -1.15
CA TYR A 293 -0.31 -23.63 -1.09
C TYR A 293 1.12 -24.16 -0.60
N ARG A 294 2.33 -23.60 -1.04
CA ARG A 294 3.70 -23.42 -0.32
C ARG A 294 5.03 -23.02 -1.12
N ILE A 295 6.07 -22.29 -0.55
CA ILE A 295 7.20 -21.39 -1.16
C ILE A 295 8.71 -21.54 -0.69
N PHE A 296 9.78 -21.10 -1.47
CA PHE A 296 11.22 -20.76 -1.09
C PHE A 296 12.07 -19.77 -2.02
N ASN A 297 13.20 -19.11 -1.56
CA ASN A 297 14.32 -18.38 -2.31
C ASN A 297 15.58 -17.83 -1.50
N THR A 298 16.58 -17.23 -2.22
CA THR A 298 18.01 -16.94 -1.84
C THR A 298 18.36 -15.77 -0.89
N TRP A 299 17.83 -14.54 -1.03
CA TRP A 299 18.32 -13.40 -0.21
C TRP A 299 17.51 -13.13 1.06
N MET A 300 16.32 -13.72 1.16
CA MET A 300 15.47 -13.69 2.33
C MET A 300 15.42 -12.33 3.08
N GLY A 301 15.34 -11.18 2.39
CA GLY A 301 15.26 -9.85 3.03
C GLY A 301 16.59 -9.25 3.50
N ASP A 302 16.57 -8.50 4.60
CA ASP A 302 17.71 -7.75 5.16
C ASP A 302 17.57 -7.66 6.70
N PRO A 303 18.51 -8.22 7.50
CA PRO A 303 18.41 -8.21 8.97
C PRO A 303 18.34 -6.81 9.57
N SER A 304 18.92 -5.80 8.92
CA SER A 304 18.82 -4.41 9.39
C SER A 304 17.37 -3.92 9.37
N LYS A 305 16.57 -4.36 8.39
CA LYS A 305 15.14 -4.03 8.28
C LYS A 305 14.31 -4.75 9.34
N ASN A 306 14.69 -5.98 9.70
CA ASN A 306 14.04 -6.69 10.81
C ASN A 306 14.28 -5.95 12.13
N LEU A 307 15.50 -5.46 12.37
CA LEU A 307 15.82 -4.70 13.59
C LEU A 307 14.97 -3.42 13.70
N PHE A 308 14.86 -2.64 12.63
CA PHE A 308 13.96 -1.48 12.59
C PHE A 308 12.48 -1.89 12.77
N LEU A 309 12.05 -2.99 12.14
CA LEU A 309 10.67 -3.47 12.25
C LEU A 309 10.29 -3.86 13.68
N ILE A 310 11.21 -4.49 14.44
CA ILE A 310 10.97 -4.82 15.86
C ILE A 310 10.64 -3.55 16.64
N GLU A 311 11.46 -2.50 16.51
CA GLU A 311 11.23 -1.26 17.26
C GLU A 311 9.99 -0.52 16.79
N VAL A 312 9.68 -0.54 15.49
CA VAL A 312 8.41 -0.02 14.96
C VAL A 312 7.21 -0.76 15.58
N LEU A 313 7.26 -2.10 15.67
CA LEU A 313 6.19 -2.88 16.30
C LEU A 313 6.07 -2.61 17.81
N ASN A 314 7.20 -2.41 18.49
CA ASN A 314 7.21 -2.01 19.90
C ASN A 314 6.56 -0.64 20.11
N VAL A 315 6.87 0.34 19.26
CA VAL A 315 6.23 1.67 19.26
C VAL A 315 4.72 1.53 19.03
N ILE A 316 4.30 0.80 17.99
CA ILE A 316 2.88 0.57 17.66
C ILE A 316 2.11 0.02 18.88
N ARG A 317 2.67 -0.97 19.58
CA ARG A 317 2.04 -1.57 20.76
C ARG A 317 2.05 -0.63 21.96
N ARG A 318 3.22 -0.05 22.29
CA ARG A 318 3.42 0.80 23.47
C ARG A 318 2.58 2.07 23.42
N GLU A 319 2.41 2.64 22.23
CA GLU A 319 1.68 3.89 22.01
C GLU A 319 0.26 3.68 21.50
N ASN A 320 -0.19 2.42 21.40
CA ASN A 320 -1.51 2.03 20.92
C ASN A 320 -1.90 2.67 19.56
N LEU A 321 -0.95 2.69 18.62
CA LEU A 321 -1.10 3.44 17.36
C LEU A 321 -2.22 2.91 16.45
N LEU A 322 -2.65 1.65 16.62
CA LEU A 322 -3.83 1.15 15.89
C LEU A 322 -5.11 1.86 16.32
N GLU A 323 -5.24 2.22 17.60
CA GLU A 323 -6.39 2.99 18.08
C GLU A 323 -6.30 4.45 17.64
N GLU A 324 -5.09 5.01 17.62
CA GLU A 324 -4.86 6.34 17.03
C GLU A 324 -5.32 6.38 15.57
N VAL A 325 -4.93 5.41 14.75
CA VAL A 325 -5.36 5.31 13.34
C VAL A 325 -6.87 5.19 13.18
N ARG A 326 -7.57 4.49 14.08
CA ARG A 326 -9.05 4.43 14.06
C ARG A 326 -9.65 5.80 14.35
N ARG A 327 -9.14 6.47 15.38
CA ARG A 327 -9.63 7.79 15.81
C ARG A 327 -9.37 8.87 14.75
N SER A 328 -8.11 9.06 14.36
CA SER A 328 -7.73 10.06 13.36
C SER A 328 -8.31 9.73 11.98
N GLY A 329 -8.39 8.45 11.62
CA GLY A 329 -9.06 7.98 10.41
C GLY A 329 -10.54 8.33 10.36
N LYS A 330 -11.28 8.13 11.47
CA LYS A 330 -12.69 8.53 11.57
C LYS A 330 -12.87 10.04 11.39
N ALA A 331 -12.05 10.85 12.06
CA ALA A 331 -12.08 12.30 11.92
C ALA A 331 -11.77 12.74 10.47
N LEU A 332 -10.79 12.10 9.83
CA LEU A 332 -10.43 12.37 8.44
C LEU A 332 -11.60 12.08 7.50
N LEU A 333 -12.19 10.89 7.61
CA LEU A 333 -13.28 10.46 6.74
C LEU A 333 -14.53 11.34 6.92
N GLN A 334 -14.89 11.70 8.16
CA GLN A 334 -15.99 12.63 8.43
C GLN A 334 -15.74 14.01 7.82
N GLY A 335 -14.50 14.52 7.91
CA GLY A 335 -14.12 15.76 7.25
C GLY A 335 -14.23 15.70 5.73
N LEU A 336 -13.84 14.58 5.11
CA LEU A 336 -13.98 14.38 3.67
C LEU A 336 -15.44 14.33 3.24
N TYR A 337 -16.33 13.70 4.02
CA TYR A 337 -17.77 13.74 3.75
C TYR A 337 -18.33 15.16 3.80
N ALA A 338 -17.99 15.93 4.83
CA ALA A 338 -18.42 17.32 4.95
C ALA A 338 -17.93 18.19 3.78
N LEU A 339 -16.68 18.00 3.33
CA LEU A 339 -16.16 18.70 2.17
C LEU A 339 -16.83 18.26 0.87
N GLN A 340 -17.15 16.97 0.73
CA GLN A 340 -17.89 16.47 -0.42
C GLN A 340 -19.28 17.12 -0.52
N GLU A 341 -20.01 17.22 0.59
CA GLU A 341 -21.30 17.91 0.65
C GLU A 341 -21.18 19.41 0.33
N GLN A 342 -20.08 20.04 0.75
CA GLN A 342 -19.83 21.46 0.52
C GLN A 342 -19.40 21.77 -0.92
N TYR A 343 -18.68 20.85 -1.58
CA TYR A 343 -18.12 21.01 -2.92
C TYR A 343 -18.51 19.84 -3.87
N PRO A 344 -19.81 19.56 -4.07
CA PRO A 344 -20.28 18.37 -4.80
C PRO A 344 -19.96 18.40 -6.30
N SER A 345 -19.66 19.57 -6.87
CA SER A 345 -19.19 19.70 -8.24
C SER A 345 -17.72 19.32 -8.43
N LEU A 346 -16.94 19.31 -7.34
CA LEU A 346 -15.51 19.01 -7.36
C LEU A 346 -15.21 17.61 -6.79
N LEU A 347 -15.93 17.21 -5.75
CA LEU A 347 -15.66 16.02 -4.96
C LEU A 347 -16.79 15.00 -5.06
N SER A 348 -16.44 13.73 -5.11
CA SER A 348 -17.37 12.60 -5.06
C SER A 348 -16.72 11.35 -4.45
N SER A 349 -17.54 10.36 -4.08
CA SER A 349 -17.07 9.03 -3.67
C SER A 349 -16.03 9.02 -2.53
N ALA A 350 -16.16 9.90 -1.54
CA ALA A 350 -15.33 9.86 -0.34
C ALA A 350 -15.45 8.49 0.35
N ARG A 351 -14.31 7.87 0.67
CA ARG A 351 -14.23 6.49 1.16
C ARG A 351 -12.97 6.27 1.99
N GLY A 352 -12.98 5.27 2.86
CA GLY A 352 -11.78 4.88 3.59
C GLY A 352 -12.01 3.90 4.74
N GLN A 353 -10.90 3.37 5.26
CA GLN A 353 -10.86 2.56 6.46
C GLN A 353 -9.62 2.92 7.30
N GLY A 354 -9.84 3.36 8.54
CA GLY A 354 -8.78 4.02 9.31
C GLY A 354 -8.29 5.26 8.55
N THR A 355 -6.99 5.53 8.55
CA THR A 355 -6.42 6.66 7.80
C THR A 355 -6.22 6.36 6.30
N PHE A 356 -6.51 5.14 5.84
CA PHE A 356 -6.46 4.76 4.43
C PHE A 356 -7.73 5.25 3.73
N CYS A 357 -7.74 6.53 3.37
CA CYS A 357 -8.88 7.23 2.79
C CYS A 357 -8.58 7.74 1.37
N ALA A 358 -9.63 8.02 0.60
CA ALA A 358 -9.56 8.68 -0.69
C ALA A 358 -10.86 9.46 -1.01
N VAL A 359 -10.77 10.35 -2.00
CA VAL A 359 -11.91 11.05 -2.60
C VAL A 359 -11.66 11.24 -4.10
N ASP A 360 -12.70 11.10 -4.91
CA ASP A 360 -12.62 11.33 -6.35
C ASP A 360 -12.79 12.81 -6.66
N ILE A 361 -11.98 13.31 -7.58
CA ILE A 361 -12.08 14.66 -8.13
C ILE A 361 -12.81 14.59 -9.48
N CYS A 362 -13.48 15.68 -9.88
CA CYS A 362 -14.23 15.75 -11.13
C CYS A 362 -13.44 15.28 -12.36
N ASP A 363 -12.15 15.64 -12.46
CA ASP A 363 -11.25 15.28 -13.54
C ASP A 363 -9.76 15.30 -13.12
N ASP A 364 -8.89 14.75 -13.97
CA ASP A 364 -7.44 14.64 -13.73
C ASP A 364 -6.72 16.00 -13.66
N ALA A 365 -7.10 16.95 -14.52
CA ALA A 365 -6.47 18.26 -14.56
C ALA A 365 -6.75 19.04 -13.26
N THR A 366 -7.99 18.96 -12.77
CA THR A 366 -8.41 19.56 -11.51
C THR A 366 -7.76 18.85 -10.33
N ARG A 367 -7.68 17.50 -10.35
CA ARG A 367 -6.91 16.72 -9.35
C ARG A 367 -5.48 17.21 -9.25
N THR A 368 -4.80 17.35 -10.39
CA THR A 368 -3.40 17.80 -10.45
C THR A 368 -3.25 19.23 -9.90
N LYS A 369 -4.16 20.14 -10.26
CA LYS A 369 -4.17 21.50 -9.70
C LYS A 369 -4.35 21.51 -8.17
N ILE A 370 -5.24 20.67 -7.64
CA ILE A 370 -5.45 20.55 -6.18
C ILE A 370 -4.18 20.05 -5.50
N LEU A 371 -3.52 19.00 -6.02
CA LEU A 371 -2.28 18.48 -5.47
C LEU A 371 -1.17 19.55 -5.42
N LEU A 372 -1.00 20.30 -6.51
CA LEU A 372 0.01 21.38 -6.58
C LEU A 372 -0.31 22.51 -5.59
N LYS A 373 -1.56 22.98 -5.53
CA LYS A 373 -1.97 24.04 -4.60
C LYS A 373 -1.88 23.61 -3.14
N ALA A 374 -2.23 22.36 -2.81
CA ALA A 374 -2.07 21.82 -1.46
C ALA A 374 -0.59 21.78 -1.06
N ARG A 375 0.29 21.35 -1.97
CA ARG A 375 1.74 21.35 -1.77
C ARG A 375 2.27 22.75 -1.50
N ASP A 376 1.88 23.73 -2.30
CA ASP A 376 2.30 25.13 -2.13
C ASP A 376 1.76 25.75 -0.83
N LYS A 377 0.69 25.20 -0.26
CA LYS A 377 0.18 25.54 1.08
C LYS A 377 0.75 24.67 2.21
N GLY A 378 1.70 23.79 1.91
CA GLY A 378 2.41 23.00 2.91
C GLY A 378 1.79 21.63 3.23
N VAL A 379 1.00 21.04 2.34
CA VAL A 379 0.44 19.68 2.51
C VAL A 379 0.81 18.82 1.32
N LEU A 380 1.52 17.72 1.57
CA LEU A 380 1.85 16.73 0.54
C LEU A 380 0.77 15.65 0.46
N LEU A 381 0.20 15.48 -0.73
CA LEU A 381 -0.87 14.53 -1.02
C LEU A 381 -0.46 13.60 -2.18
N GLY A 382 -1.08 12.42 -2.26
CA GLY A 382 -0.88 11.47 -3.34
C GLY A 382 -2.09 11.38 -4.27
N GLY A 383 -1.85 11.22 -5.57
CA GLY A 383 -2.88 10.80 -6.53
C GLY A 383 -2.93 9.29 -6.71
N CYS A 384 -4.09 8.74 -7.07
CA CYS A 384 -4.27 7.35 -7.52
C CYS A 384 -5.37 7.26 -8.59
N GLY A 385 -5.42 6.13 -9.29
CA GLY A 385 -6.33 5.96 -10.43
C GLY A 385 -6.18 7.10 -11.44
N ASP A 386 -7.30 7.42 -12.11
CA ASP A 386 -7.36 8.50 -13.09
C ASP A 386 -7.51 9.86 -12.41
N ARG A 387 -8.38 9.98 -11.40
CA ARG A 387 -8.82 11.27 -10.85
C ARG A 387 -8.98 11.33 -9.33
N SER A 388 -8.43 10.38 -8.58
CA SER A 388 -8.59 10.33 -7.13
C SER A 388 -7.39 10.95 -6.40
N ILE A 389 -7.66 11.52 -5.22
CA ILE A 389 -6.67 11.90 -4.21
C ILE A 389 -6.77 10.91 -3.06
N ARG A 390 -5.62 10.42 -2.60
CA ARG A 390 -5.48 9.43 -1.52
C ARG A 390 -4.67 9.97 -0.35
N PHE A 391 -4.98 9.46 0.82
CA PHE A 391 -4.38 9.84 2.09
C PHE A 391 -3.68 8.61 2.69
N ARG A 392 -2.37 8.75 2.92
CA ARG A 392 -1.47 7.73 3.49
C ARG A 392 -0.58 8.38 4.55
N PRO A 393 -1.13 8.90 5.65
CA PRO A 393 -0.32 9.45 6.72
C PRO A 393 0.38 8.34 7.53
N ALA A 394 1.40 8.71 8.30
CA ALA A 394 2.07 7.80 9.21
C ALA A 394 1.14 7.35 10.35
N LEU A 395 1.47 6.26 11.04
CA LEU A 395 0.66 5.72 12.15
C LEU A 395 0.61 6.66 13.37
N ILE A 396 1.52 7.63 13.42
CA ILE A 396 1.59 8.69 14.45
C ILE A 396 0.72 9.91 14.10
N PHE A 397 -0.03 9.87 13.00
CA PHE A 397 -0.90 10.98 12.57
C PHE A 397 -2.15 11.06 13.45
N LYS A 398 -2.41 12.26 13.96
CA LYS A 398 -3.36 12.53 15.05
C LYS A 398 -4.49 13.43 14.59
N GLU A 399 -5.56 13.53 15.37
CA GLU A 399 -6.72 14.37 15.08
C GLU A 399 -6.38 15.85 14.83
N TYR A 400 -5.37 16.41 15.51
CA TYR A 400 -4.95 17.79 15.24
C TYR A 400 -4.27 17.94 13.87
N HIS A 401 -3.55 16.92 13.40
CA HIS A 401 -3.00 16.89 12.05
C HIS A 401 -4.13 16.78 11.01
N VAL A 402 -5.18 16.00 11.31
CA VAL A 402 -6.39 15.92 10.48
C VAL A 402 -7.04 17.31 10.37
N ALA A 403 -7.23 18.00 11.49
CA ALA A 403 -7.83 19.34 11.50
C ALA A 403 -7.00 20.35 10.69
N LEU A 404 -5.67 20.32 10.85
CA LEU A 404 -4.74 21.15 10.07
C LEU A 404 -4.86 20.88 8.57
N PHE A 405 -4.84 19.60 8.18
CA PHE A 405 -5.03 19.17 6.80
C PHE A 405 -6.37 19.65 6.24
N LEU A 406 -7.49 19.37 6.91
CA LEU A 406 -8.83 19.68 6.41
C LEU A 406 -9.03 21.19 6.23
N ASN A 407 -8.48 22.01 7.13
CA ASN A 407 -8.53 23.47 7.00
C ASN A 407 -7.80 23.95 5.74
N ILE A 408 -6.56 23.49 5.54
CA ILE A 408 -5.76 23.86 4.36
C ILE A 408 -6.44 23.36 3.08
N PHE A 409 -6.95 22.12 3.10
CA PHE A 409 -7.60 21.50 1.96
C PHE A 409 -8.89 22.23 1.57
N ASN A 410 -9.73 22.60 2.55
CA ASN A 410 -10.90 23.45 2.33
C ASN A 410 -10.52 24.78 1.66
N ASP A 411 -9.47 25.44 2.13
CA ASP A 411 -9.02 26.71 1.53
C ASP A 411 -8.48 26.54 0.11
N VAL A 412 -7.98 25.35 -0.26
CA VAL A 412 -7.60 25.04 -1.65
C VAL A 412 -8.85 24.85 -2.50
N LEU A 413 -9.82 24.08 -2.03
CA LEU A 413 -11.07 23.81 -2.73
C LEU A 413 -11.88 25.09 -2.97
N ALA A 414 -11.94 25.99 -1.98
CA ALA A 414 -12.63 27.28 -2.08
C ALA A 414 -12.08 28.18 -3.20
N GLN A 415 -10.81 28.03 -3.58
CA GLN A 415 -10.18 28.79 -4.68
C GLN A 415 -10.49 28.23 -6.07
N LEU A 416 -11.07 27.03 -6.14
CA LEU A 416 -11.39 26.34 -7.38
C LEU A 416 -12.89 26.29 -7.66
N LYS A 417 -13.69 26.89 -6.77
CA LYS A 417 -15.15 26.99 -6.86
C LYS A 417 -15.58 28.07 -7.85
#